data_AF-A0A4Q3Z2I5-F1
#
_entry.id   AF-A0A4Q3Z2I5-F1
#
_cell.length_a   1.000
_cell.length_b   1.000
_cell.length_c   1.000
_cell.angle_alpha   90.00
_cell.angle_beta   90.00
_cell.angle_gamma   90.00
#
_symmetry.space_group_name_H-M   'P 1'
#
loop_
_entity.id
_entity.type
_entity.pdbx_description
1 polymer ?
#
loop_
_entity_poly.entity_id
_entity_poly.type
_entity_poly.pdbx_seq_one_letter_code
_entity_poly.pdbx_strand_id
1 'polypeptide(L)'
;WHRQNAASQRLETIPGVGIITATALAVSVPDPSVFRSGRQFAVWLGLVPRQNSSGGKERLGRVSKMGNCYLRRLLVVGATSVTRRAETTQTRTGAWVRSLLERKPTRLVTVAIANKTART
;
A
#
# COMPACT_ATOMS: atom_id res chain seq x y z
N TRP A 1 -5.04 -9.32 21.39
CA TRP A 1 -3.77 -9.26 20.63
C TRP A 1 -3.42 -7.83 20.20
N HIS A 2 -4.19 -7.17 19.31
CA HIS A 2 -3.89 -5.81 18.82
C HIS A 2 -3.63 -4.76 19.93
N ARG A 3 -4.50 -4.66 20.95
CA ARG A 3 -4.37 -3.70 22.07
C ARG A 3 -3.08 -3.85 22.89
N GLN A 4 -2.41 -5.00 22.81
CA GLN A 4 -1.18 -5.30 23.54
C GLN A 4 0.06 -5.26 22.63
N ASN A 5 -0.12 -5.05 21.32
CA ASN A 5 0.96 -5.05 20.34
C ASN A 5 1.19 -3.63 19.82
N ALA A 6 2.29 -3.01 20.27
CA ALA A 6 2.65 -1.64 19.89
C ALA A 6 2.89 -1.46 18.37
N ALA A 7 3.42 -2.48 17.68
CA ALA A 7 3.61 -2.41 16.23
C ALA A 7 2.26 -2.38 15.51
N SER A 8 1.30 -3.18 15.94
CA SER A 8 -0.06 -3.17 15.40
C SER A 8 -0.77 -1.84 15.63
N GLN A 9 -0.64 -1.24 16.82
CA GLN A 9 -1.20 0.10 17.09
C GLN A 9 -0.56 1.18 16.22
N ARG A 10 0.77 1.17 16.06
CA ARG A 10 1.47 2.11 15.19
C ARG A 10 1.01 1.98 13.73
N LEU A 11 0.86 0.75 13.23
CA LEU A 11 0.38 0.51 11.87
C LEU A 11 -1.04 1.03 11.65
N GLU A 12 -1.94 0.92 12.63
CA GLU A 12 -3.30 1.47 12.54
C GLU A 12 -3.34 3.00 12.40
N THR A 13 -2.31 3.71 12.85
CA THR A 13 -2.26 5.18 12.67
C THR A 13 -2.09 5.60 11.21
N ILE A 14 -1.67 4.68 10.33
CA ILE A 14 -1.47 4.97 8.92
C ILE A 14 -2.84 5.12 8.23
N PRO A 15 -3.10 6.22 7.49
CA PRO A 15 -4.36 6.41 6.80
C PRO A 15 -4.68 5.24 5.84
N GLY A 16 -5.84 4.62 6.05
CA GLY A 16 -6.28 3.45 5.30
C GLY A 16 -5.85 2.10 5.88
N VAL A 17 -5.10 2.07 6.98
CA VAL A 17 -4.78 0.85 7.72
C VAL A 17 -5.68 0.79 8.95
N GLY A 18 -6.64 -0.13 8.97
CA GLY A 18 -7.47 -0.39 10.15
C GLY A 18 -6.96 -1.57 10.98
N ILE A 19 -7.58 -1.82 12.14
CA ILE A 19 -7.21 -2.90 13.07
C ILE A 19 -6.94 -4.27 12.42
N ILE A 20 -7.76 -4.69 11.44
CA ILE A 20 -7.59 -5.97 10.73
C ILE A 20 -6.32 -5.96 9.89
N THR A 21 -6.10 -4.89 9.13
CA THR A 21 -4.91 -4.72 8.29
C THR A 21 -3.65 -4.58 9.13
N ALA A 22 -3.71 -3.79 10.21
CA ALA A 22 -2.63 -3.61 11.15
C ALA A 22 -2.24 -4.92 11.86
N THR A 23 -3.24 -5.72 12.25
CA THR A 23 -3.01 -7.04 12.86
C THR A 23 -2.40 -7.99 11.84
N ALA A 24 -2.97 -8.09 10.64
CA ALA A 24 -2.48 -8.97 9.59
C ALA A 24 -1.04 -8.64 9.19
N LEU A 25 -0.69 -7.36 9.09
CA LEU A 25 0.67 -6.90 8.80
C LEU A 25 1.64 -7.26 9.93
N ALA A 26 1.29 -6.96 11.19
CA ALA A 26 2.14 -7.24 12.34
C ALA A 26 2.37 -8.76 12.56
N VAL A 27 1.39 -9.60 12.20
CA VAL A 27 1.55 -11.07 12.27
C VAL A 27 2.34 -11.60 11.08
N SER A 28 2.09 -11.08 9.88
CA SER A 28 2.71 -11.60 8.65
C SER A 28 4.15 -11.13 8.46
N VAL A 29 4.56 -10.06 9.15
CA VAL A 29 5.91 -9.50 9.11
C VAL A 29 6.43 -9.40 10.55
N PRO A 30 6.90 -10.51 11.15
CA PRO A 30 7.44 -10.50 12.51
C PRO A 30 8.74 -9.71 12.61
N ASP A 31 9.58 -9.76 11.58
CA ASP A 31 10.84 -9.04 11.48
C ASP A 31 10.85 -8.15 10.22
N PRO A 32 10.71 -6.83 10.34
CA PRO A 32 10.77 -5.92 9.20
C PRO A 32 12.18 -5.71 8.64
N SER A 33 13.24 -6.10 9.37
CA SER A 33 14.63 -5.91 8.95
C SER A 33 15.00 -6.77 7.72
N VAL A 34 14.22 -7.80 7.43
CA VAL A 34 14.32 -8.62 6.21
C VAL A 34 14.13 -7.79 4.93
N PHE A 35 13.49 -6.62 5.03
CA PHE A 35 13.32 -5.69 3.92
C PHE A 35 14.35 -4.54 4.03
N ARG A 36 15.22 -4.45 3.03
CA ARG A 36 16.20 -3.36 2.86
C ARG A 36 15.55 -1.99 2.67
N SER A 37 14.30 -1.96 2.22
CA SER A 37 13.53 -0.72 2.04
C SER A 37 12.04 -1.00 1.94
N GLY A 38 11.21 0.03 2.18
CA GLY A 38 9.77 -0.03 1.91
C GLY A 38 9.43 -0.36 0.46
N ARG A 39 10.32 -0.06 -0.51
CA ARG A 39 10.15 -0.50 -1.90
C ARG A 39 10.23 -2.02 -2.01
N GLN A 40 11.18 -2.66 -1.32
CA GLN A 40 11.28 -4.12 -1.29
C GLN A 40 10.04 -4.75 -0.63
N PHE A 41 9.50 -4.10 0.41
CA PHE A 41 8.24 -4.52 1.02
C PHE A 41 7.05 -4.44 0.04
N ALA A 42 6.92 -3.33 -0.70
CA ALA A 42 5.90 -3.19 -1.74
C ALA A 42 6.05 -4.23 -2.89
N VAL A 43 7.28 -4.63 -3.22
CA VAL A 43 7.56 -5.73 -4.17
C VAL A 43 7.03 -7.05 -3.60
N TRP A 44 7.36 -7.37 -2.35
CA TRP A 44 6.92 -8.58 -1.66
C TRP A 44 5.39 -8.68 -1.54
N LEU A 45 4.71 -7.54 -1.36
CA LEU A 45 3.24 -7.46 -1.38
C LEU A 45 2.64 -7.56 -2.80
N GLY A 46 3.46 -7.51 -3.85
CA GLY A 46 3.01 -7.55 -5.24
C GLY A 46 2.29 -6.27 -5.69
N LEU A 47 2.61 -5.12 -5.08
CA LEU A 47 2.03 -3.80 -5.38
C LEU A 47 2.83 -3.01 -6.44
N VAL A 48 3.91 -3.58 -6.95
CA VAL A 48 4.77 -2.99 -7.98
C VAL A 48 4.46 -3.55 -9.37
N PRO A 49 4.70 -2.77 -10.45
CA PRO A 49 4.65 -3.30 -11.81
C PRO A 49 5.68 -4.42 -12.00
N ARG A 50 5.34 -5.41 -12.80
CA ARG A 50 6.27 -6.48 -13.19
C ARG A 50 7.32 -5.89 -14.13
N GLN A 51 8.60 -6.11 -13.83
CA GLN A 51 9.70 -5.71 -14.71
C GLN A 51 10.03 -6.89 -15.62
N ASN A 52 9.90 -6.69 -16.93
CA ASN A 52 10.35 -7.65 -17.95
C ASN A 52 11.41 -6.94 -18.80
N SER A 53 12.69 -7.12 -18.47
CA SER A 53 13.79 -6.51 -19.21
C SER A 53 14.51 -7.58 -20.01
N SER A 54 14.68 -7.36 -21.32
CA SER A 54 15.49 -8.22 -22.19
C SER A 54 16.34 -7.37 -23.13
N GLY A 55 17.56 -7.83 -23.43
CA GLY A 55 18.48 -7.15 -24.36
C GLY A 55 18.72 -5.66 -24.05
N GLY A 56 18.83 -5.30 -22.77
CA GLY A 56 19.08 -3.91 -22.35
C GLY A 56 17.88 -2.96 -22.39
N LYS A 57 16.68 -3.43 -22.80
CA LYS A 57 15.45 -2.62 -22.80
C LYS A 57 14.63 -2.91 -21.56
N GLU A 58 14.47 -1.92 -20.69
CA GLU A 58 13.56 -2.02 -19.54
C GLU A 58 12.10 -1.83 -19.99
N ARG A 59 11.22 -2.77 -19.62
CA ARG A 59 9.78 -2.66 -19.83
C ARG A 59 9.03 -2.94 -18.54
N LEU A 60 8.26 -1.96 -18.10
CA LEU A 60 7.31 -2.11 -16.98
C LEU A 60 5.97 -2.62 -17.51
N GLY A 61 5.53 -3.75 -16.98
CA GLY A 61 4.25 -4.38 -17.29
C GLY A 61 3.15 -4.04 -16.28
N ARG A 62 2.11 -4.88 -16.25
CA ARG A 62 1.03 -4.79 -15.25
C ARG A 62 1.56 -5.02 -13.84
N VAL A 63 0.77 -4.65 -12.83
CA VAL A 63 1.05 -4.99 -11.42
C VAL A 63 1.33 -6.49 -11.30
N SER A 64 2.44 -6.84 -10.64
CA SER A 64 2.97 -8.20 -10.58
C SER A 64 1.97 -9.21 -10.02
N LYS A 65 1.25 -8.84 -8.95
CA LYS A 65 0.32 -9.72 -8.20
C LYS A 65 0.96 -10.98 -7.58
N MET A 66 2.27 -11.20 -7.71
CA MET A 66 3.00 -12.37 -7.20
C MET A 66 3.22 -12.39 -5.67
N GLY A 67 2.72 -11.38 -4.95
CA GLY A 67 2.87 -11.28 -3.49
C GLY A 67 1.69 -11.85 -2.70
N ASN A 68 1.68 -11.62 -1.39
CA ASN A 68 0.59 -12.06 -0.51
C ASN A 68 -0.76 -11.42 -0.93
N CYS A 69 -1.63 -12.22 -1.54
CA CYS A 69 -2.93 -11.78 -2.05
C CYS A 69 -3.86 -11.21 -0.97
N TYR A 70 -3.79 -11.72 0.26
CA TYR A 70 -4.61 -11.27 1.38
C TYR A 70 -4.17 -9.87 1.85
N LEU A 71 -2.88 -9.69 2.14
CA LEU A 71 -2.35 -8.38 2.55
C LEU A 71 -2.53 -7.33 1.46
N ARG A 72 -2.28 -7.69 0.20
CA ARG A 72 -2.52 -6.82 -0.94
C ARG A 72 -3.99 -6.39 -1.03
N ARG A 73 -4.93 -7.32 -0.83
CA ARG A 73 -6.37 -7.00 -0.82
C ARG A 73 -6.71 -6.04 0.31
N LEU A 74 -6.22 -6.29 1.53
CA LEU A 74 -6.46 -5.41 2.67
C LEU A 74 -5.96 -3.99 2.42
N LEU A 75 -4.74 -3.84 1.90
CA LEU A 75 -4.17 -2.53 1.57
C LEU A 75 -4.96 -1.81 0.46
N VAL A 76 -5.44 -2.54 -0.55
CA VAL A 76 -6.27 -1.95 -1.62
C VAL A 76 -7.65 -1.54 -1.10
N VAL A 77 -8.27 -2.31 -0.21
CA VAL A 77 -9.53 -1.96 0.43
C VAL A 77 -9.35 -0.72 1.32
N GLY A 78 -8.30 -0.71 2.12
CA GLY A 78 -7.89 0.43 2.93
C GLY A 78 -7.69 1.69 2.10
N ALA A 79 -6.90 1.60 1.03
CA ALA A 79 -6.70 2.69 0.07
C ALA A 79 -8.00 3.14 -0.58
N THR A 80 -8.95 2.24 -0.87
CA THR A 80 -10.26 2.60 -1.43
C THR A 80 -11.05 3.50 -0.47
N SER A 81 -10.98 3.22 0.84
CA SER A 81 -11.60 4.08 1.85
C SER A 81 -10.97 5.47 1.90
N VAL A 82 -9.64 5.56 1.79
CA VAL A 82 -8.90 6.83 1.73
C VAL A 82 -9.28 7.62 0.48
N THR A 83 -9.36 6.96 -0.68
CA THR A 83 -9.80 7.61 -1.93
C THR A 83 -11.20 8.19 -1.79
N ARG A 84 -12.14 7.44 -1.20
CA ARG A 84 -13.53 7.88 -0.99
C ARG A 84 -13.65 9.06 -0.02
N ARG A 85 -12.77 9.14 0.99
CA ARG A 85 -12.76 10.26 1.95
C ARG A 85 -11.86 11.42 1.51
N ALA A 86 -11.20 11.34 0.35
CA ALA A 86 -10.22 12.33 -0.07
C ALA A 86 -10.83 13.74 -0.25
N GLU A 87 -12.11 13.83 -0.64
CA GLU A 87 -12.80 15.11 -0.80
C GLU A 87 -13.00 15.84 0.54
N THR A 88 -13.34 15.10 1.60
CA THR A 88 -13.63 15.65 2.92
C THR A 88 -12.40 15.76 3.83
N THR A 89 -11.29 15.11 3.46
CA THR A 89 -10.07 15.05 4.28
C THR A 89 -9.14 16.22 3.95
N GLN A 90 -8.96 17.17 4.88
CA GLN A 90 -8.07 18.34 4.72
C GLN A 90 -6.60 18.05 5.12
N THR A 91 -6.08 16.88 4.78
CA THR A 91 -4.68 16.51 5.07
C THR A 91 -3.81 16.64 3.83
N ARG A 92 -2.48 16.71 4.01
CA ARG A 92 -1.51 16.65 2.90
C ARG A 92 -1.72 15.42 2.01
N THR A 93 -2.04 14.27 2.62
CA THR A 93 -2.38 13.04 1.89
C THR A 93 -3.68 13.20 1.10
N GLY A 94 -4.71 13.80 1.69
CA GLY A 94 -5.97 14.11 1.00
C GLY A 94 -5.77 15.01 -0.21
N ALA A 95 -4.98 16.09 -0.07
CA ALA A 95 -4.64 16.99 -1.17
C ALA A 95 -3.89 16.27 -2.31
N TRP A 96 -2.92 15.43 -1.97
CA TRP A 96 -2.21 14.60 -2.96
C TRP A 96 -3.17 13.65 -3.70
N VAL A 97 -4.07 12.98 -2.98
CA VAL A 97 -5.06 12.07 -3.61
C VAL A 97 -6.00 12.83 -4.54
N ARG A 98 -6.52 14.00 -4.13
CA ARG A 98 -7.35 14.86 -4.99
C ARG A 98 -6.63 15.24 -6.29
N SER A 99 -5.38 15.70 -6.18
CA SER A 99 -4.57 16.05 -7.35
C SER A 99 -4.34 14.90 -8.33
N LEU A 100 -4.36 13.66 -7.85
CA LEU A 100 -4.27 12.46 -8.70
C LEU A 100 -5.62 12.11 -9.33
N LEU A 101 -6.72 12.24 -8.58
CA LEU A 101 -8.07 11.99 -9.08
C LEU A 101 -8.46 12.93 -10.21
N GLU A 102 -7.95 14.16 -10.22
CA GLU A 102 -8.10 15.12 -11.34
C GLU A 102 -7.49 14.62 -12.66
N ARG A 103 -6.49 13.73 -12.61
CA ARG A 103 -5.66 13.37 -13.78
C ARG A 103 -5.70 11.89 -14.13
N LYS A 104 -6.17 11.03 -13.22
CA LYS A 104 -6.06 9.57 -13.32
C LYS A 104 -7.34 8.87 -12.88
N PRO A 105 -7.69 7.73 -13.49
CA PRO A 105 -8.84 6.93 -13.05
C PRO A 105 -8.74 6.51 -11.59
N THR A 106 -9.88 6.49 -10.89
CA THR A 106 -9.97 6.18 -9.45
C THR A 106 -9.25 4.90 -9.04
N ARG A 107 -9.40 3.82 -9.83
CA ARG A 107 -8.74 2.53 -9.54
C ARG A 107 -7.22 2.61 -9.58
N LEU A 108 -6.66 3.43 -10.48
CA LEU A 108 -5.22 3.66 -10.56
C LEU A 108 -4.74 4.42 -9.32
N VAL A 109 -5.48 5.47 -8.92
CA VAL A 109 -5.17 6.25 -7.71
C VAL A 109 -5.22 5.39 -6.46
N THR A 110 -6.24 4.53 -6.31
CA THR A 110 -6.33 3.57 -5.19
C THR A 110 -5.10 2.65 -5.11
N VAL A 111 -4.64 2.11 -6.24
CA VAL A 111 -3.43 1.26 -6.25
C VAL A 111 -2.18 2.07 -5.90
N ALA A 112 -2.08 3.33 -6.36
CA ALA A 112 -0.98 4.22 -6.01
C ALA A 112 -0.95 4.54 -4.51
N ILE A 113 -2.11 4.78 -3.89
CA ILE A 113 -2.21 4.96 -2.43
C ILE A 113 -1.76 3.69 -1.71
N ALA A 114 -2.26 2.51 -2.11
CA ALA A 114 -1.85 1.25 -1.48
C ALA A 114 -0.33 1.01 -1.57
N ASN A 115 0.28 1.33 -2.72
CA ASN A 115 1.73 1.25 -2.90
C ASN A 115 2.47 2.27 -2.01
N LYS A 116 1.95 3.49 -1.88
CA LYS A 116 2.52 4.51 -0.99
C LYS A 116 2.45 4.08 0.48
N THR A 117 1.31 3.57 0.93
CA THR A 117 1.12 3.01 2.28
C THR A 117 2.11 1.89 2.57
N ALA A 118 2.37 1.00 1.60
CA ALA A 118 3.38 -0.06 1.74
C ALA A 118 4.83 0.44 1.77
N ARG A 119 5.10 1.73 1.55
CA ARG A 119 6.45 2.30 1.51
C ARG A 119 6.73 3.30 2.64
N THR A 120 5.71 3.59 3.45
CA THR A 120 5.75 4.57 4.54
C THR A 120 6.11 3.85 5.83
#